data_AF-A0A9E2LMM4-F1
#
_entry.id   AF-A0A9E2LMM4-F1
#
_cell.length_a   1.000
_cell.length_b   1.000
_cell.length_c   1.000
_cell.angle_alpha   90.00
_cell.angle_beta   90.00
_cell.angle_gamma   90.00
#
_symmetry.space_group_name_H-M   'P 1'
#
loop_
_entity.id
_entity.type
_entity.pdbx_description
1 polymer ?
#
loop_
_entity_poly.entity_id
_entity_poly.type
_entity_poly.pdbx_seq_one_letter_code
_entity_poly.pdbx_strand_id
1 'polypeptide(L)'
;MKEKIARFGVDYASKKLGLSDIEVHFKPQSFFKHNDINATFLHEGYYIVFSSDWIENADELEILKCSFHETRHAYQRACIDFPKLIYHDPKIVAIWAKEFDNYKRPEHNDYLNQEIEKDAIAFSNKLINYIINETNGGLGNAI
;
A
#
# COMPACT_ATOMS: atom_id res chain seq x y z
N MET A 1 -9.91 4.92 -16.40
CA MET A 1 -10.86 4.61 -15.30
C MET A 1 -10.15 3.94 -14.14
N LYS A 2 -9.41 2.85 -14.39
CA LYS A 2 -8.61 2.11 -13.40
C LYS A 2 -7.54 2.95 -12.66
N GLU A 3 -6.87 3.89 -13.31
CA GLU A 3 -5.97 4.85 -12.61
C GLU A 3 -6.68 5.69 -11.53
N LYS A 4 -7.96 6.05 -11.74
CA LYS A 4 -8.75 6.77 -10.74
C LYS A 4 -9.04 5.89 -9.53
N ILE A 5 -9.16 4.58 -9.72
CA ILE A 5 -9.35 3.59 -8.64
C ILE A 5 -8.08 3.47 -7.82
N ALA A 6 -6.90 3.42 -8.47
CA ALA A 6 -5.61 3.44 -7.76
C ALA A 6 -5.47 4.70 -6.90
N ARG A 7 -5.72 5.89 -7.47
CA ARG A 7 -5.69 7.17 -6.72
C ARG A 7 -6.68 7.17 -5.55
N PHE A 8 -7.91 6.74 -5.80
CA PHE A 8 -8.92 6.62 -4.75
C PHE A 8 -8.48 5.67 -3.63
N GLY A 9 -7.88 4.53 -3.96
CA GLY A 9 -7.39 3.57 -2.97
C GLY A 9 -6.31 4.17 -2.08
N VAL A 10 -5.34 4.89 -2.68
CA VAL A 10 -4.29 5.60 -1.95
C VAL A 10 -4.87 6.70 -1.05
N ASP A 11 -5.77 7.54 -1.57
CA ASP A 11 -6.41 8.61 -0.80
C ASP A 11 -7.23 8.06 0.37
N TYR A 12 -7.98 6.98 0.13
CA TYR A 12 -8.81 6.33 1.14
C TYR A 12 -7.96 5.76 2.28
N ALA A 13 -6.91 5.00 1.95
CA ALA A 13 -6.01 4.44 2.94
C ALA A 13 -5.23 5.53 3.69
N SER A 14 -4.77 6.58 2.99
CA SER A 14 -4.05 7.72 3.59
C SER A 14 -4.89 8.41 4.65
N LYS A 15 -6.18 8.68 4.36
CA LYS A 15 -7.13 9.25 5.33
C LYS A 15 -7.34 8.35 6.55
N LYS A 16 -7.46 7.03 6.36
CA LYS A 16 -7.61 6.07 7.46
C LYS A 16 -6.35 5.99 8.34
N LEU A 17 -5.19 6.24 7.77
CA LEU A 17 -3.89 6.16 8.43
C LEU A 17 -3.41 7.50 9.00
N GLY A 18 -4.11 8.60 8.72
CA GLY A 18 -3.70 9.94 9.15
C GLY A 18 -2.49 10.48 8.39
N LEU A 19 -2.26 10.01 7.15
CA LEU A 19 -1.22 10.53 6.27
C LEU A 19 -1.70 11.79 5.54
N SER A 20 -0.78 12.71 5.25
CA SER A 20 -0.98 13.75 4.24
C SER A 20 -1.05 13.14 2.84
N ASP A 21 -1.51 13.92 1.86
CA ASP A 21 -1.67 13.46 0.47
C ASP A 21 -0.38 12.82 -0.06
N ILE A 22 -0.45 11.52 -0.39
CA ILE A 22 0.63 10.75 -1.01
C ILE A 22 0.48 10.88 -2.53
N GLU A 23 1.52 11.38 -3.20
CA GLU A 23 1.49 11.53 -4.66
C GLU A 23 1.43 10.16 -5.35
N VAL A 24 0.67 10.08 -6.45
CA VAL A 24 0.51 8.87 -7.25
C VAL A 24 0.92 9.13 -8.69
N HIS A 25 1.86 8.33 -9.18
CA HIS A 25 2.35 8.36 -10.55
C HIS A 25 2.07 7.04 -11.27
N PHE A 26 2.00 7.12 -12.58
CA PHE A 26 1.87 5.96 -13.47
C PHE A 26 3.05 5.95 -14.43
N LYS A 27 3.72 4.81 -14.55
CA LYS A 27 4.90 4.62 -15.40
C LYS A 27 4.80 3.28 -16.14
N PRO A 28 5.34 3.17 -17.36
CA PRO A 28 5.39 1.90 -18.08
C PRO A 28 6.20 0.85 -17.29
N GLN A 29 5.97 -0.44 -17.54
CA GLN A 29 6.66 -1.52 -16.80
C GLN A 29 8.19 -1.39 -16.92
N SER A 30 8.69 -0.84 -18.02
CA SER A 30 10.12 -0.57 -18.25
C SER A 30 10.76 0.42 -17.27
N PHE A 31 9.97 1.17 -16.50
CA PHE A 31 10.46 2.01 -15.41
C PHE A 31 10.90 1.18 -14.20
N PHE A 32 10.27 0.03 -13.98
CA PHE A 32 10.55 -0.85 -12.87
C PHE A 32 11.77 -1.73 -13.19
N LYS A 33 12.57 -2.04 -12.17
CA LYS A 33 13.76 -2.90 -12.34
C LYS A 33 13.39 -4.34 -12.69
N HIS A 34 12.18 -4.76 -12.35
CA HIS A 34 11.68 -6.12 -12.55
C HIS A 34 10.23 -6.08 -13.06
N ASN A 35 9.85 -7.08 -13.85
CA ASN A 35 8.56 -7.13 -14.56
C ASN A 35 7.40 -7.60 -13.67
N ASP A 36 7.68 -8.09 -12.47
CA ASP A 36 6.73 -8.59 -11.47
C ASP A 36 6.24 -7.50 -10.50
N ILE A 37 6.82 -6.30 -10.58
CA ILE A 37 6.43 -5.17 -9.74
C ILE A 37 5.25 -4.43 -10.38
N ASN A 38 4.09 -4.53 -9.73
CA ASN A 38 2.85 -3.86 -10.13
C ASN A 38 2.79 -2.41 -9.65
N ALA A 39 3.33 -2.16 -8.47
CA ALA A 39 3.48 -0.83 -7.90
C ALA A 39 4.63 -0.82 -6.88
N THR A 40 5.08 0.37 -6.50
CA THR A 40 6.07 0.53 -5.44
C THR A 40 5.94 1.90 -4.77
N PHE A 41 6.03 1.92 -3.45
CA PHE A 41 6.29 3.12 -2.68
C PHE A 41 7.78 3.50 -2.71
N LEU A 42 8.10 4.71 -3.18
CA LEU A 42 9.45 5.26 -3.20
C LEU A 42 9.64 6.24 -2.05
N HIS A 43 10.34 5.78 -1.01
CA HIS A 43 10.46 6.52 0.25
C HIS A 43 11.29 7.80 0.15
N GLU A 44 12.21 7.92 -0.81
CA GLU A 44 13.01 9.14 -1.00
C GLU A 44 12.17 10.34 -1.43
N GLY A 45 11.08 10.09 -2.16
CA GLY A 45 10.16 11.14 -2.60
C GLY A 45 8.77 11.07 -1.97
N TYR A 46 8.50 10.07 -1.14
CA TYR A 46 7.19 9.85 -0.50
C TYR A 46 6.02 9.76 -1.49
N TYR A 47 6.21 9.02 -2.58
CA TYR A 47 5.17 8.83 -3.60
C TYR A 47 5.06 7.36 -4.01
N ILE A 48 3.90 7.00 -4.57
CA ILE A 48 3.61 5.66 -5.07
C ILE A 48 3.62 5.69 -6.59
N VAL A 49 4.30 4.72 -7.20
CA VAL A 49 4.32 4.52 -8.65
C VAL A 49 3.61 3.22 -8.98
N PHE A 50 2.60 3.27 -9.84
CA PHE A 50 1.96 2.10 -10.42
C PHE A 50 2.46 1.84 -11.84
N SER A 51 2.54 0.57 -12.22
CA SER A 51 2.74 0.17 -13.61
C SER A 51 1.48 0.46 -14.42
N SER A 52 1.59 1.32 -15.43
CA SER A 52 0.48 1.61 -16.36
C SER A 52 0.03 0.33 -17.08
N ASP A 53 1.00 -0.51 -17.46
CA ASP A 53 0.79 -1.71 -18.24
C ASP A 53 0.02 -2.76 -17.43
N TRP A 54 0.31 -2.85 -16.12
CA TRP A 54 -0.45 -3.68 -15.19
C TRP A 54 -1.85 -3.10 -14.93
N ILE A 55 -1.95 -1.80 -14.64
CA ILE A 55 -3.22 -1.11 -14.35
C ILE A 55 -4.26 -1.31 -15.45
N GLU A 56 -3.86 -1.35 -16.72
CA GLU A 56 -4.79 -1.58 -17.84
C GLU A 56 -5.51 -2.93 -17.74
N ASN A 57 -4.81 -3.96 -17.26
CA ASN A 57 -5.26 -5.35 -17.30
C ASN A 57 -5.80 -5.84 -15.94
N ALA A 58 -5.32 -5.29 -14.83
CA ALA A 58 -5.67 -5.72 -13.47
C ALA A 58 -7.16 -5.50 -13.12
N ASP A 59 -7.71 -6.38 -12.27
CA ASP A 59 -9.07 -6.19 -11.75
C ASP A 59 -9.13 -5.04 -10.74
N GLU A 60 -10.28 -4.37 -10.66
CA GLU A 60 -10.45 -3.20 -9.77
C GLU A 60 -10.15 -3.52 -8.30
N LEU A 61 -10.49 -4.75 -7.86
CA LEU A 61 -10.20 -5.23 -6.51
C LEU A 61 -8.69 -5.39 -6.26
N GLU A 62 -7.95 -5.88 -7.26
CA GLU A 62 -6.50 -6.03 -7.17
C GLU A 62 -5.81 -4.66 -7.11
N ILE A 63 -6.32 -3.70 -7.88
CA ILE A 63 -5.85 -2.30 -7.86
C ILE A 63 -6.04 -1.70 -6.47
N LEU A 64 -7.21 -1.86 -5.85
CA LEU A 64 -7.47 -1.38 -4.49
C LEU A 64 -6.55 -2.06 -3.48
N LYS A 65 -6.41 -3.39 -3.56
CA LYS A 65 -5.55 -4.17 -2.67
C LYS A 65 -4.09 -3.71 -2.76
N CYS A 66 -3.57 -3.52 -3.97
CA CYS A 66 -2.24 -3.00 -4.20
C CYS A 66 -2.09 -1.57 -3.67
N SER A 67 -3.07 -0.69 -3.92
CA SER A 67 -3.06 0.69 -3.41
C SER A 67 -2.98 0.75 -1.88
N PHE A 68 -3.75 -0.10 -1.19
CA PHE A 68 -3.72 -0.16 0.27
C PHE A 68 -2.39 -0.70 0.80
N HIS A 69 -1.80 -1.67 0.10
CA HIS A 69 -0.50 -2.24 0.46
C HIS A 69 0.61 -1.20 0.36
N GLU A 70 0.75 -0.52 -0.79
CA GLU A 70 1.77 0.53 -0.96
C GLU A 70 1.56 1.72 -0.02
N THR A 71 0.31 2.10 0.26
CA THR A 71 0.01 3.16 1.24
C THR A 71 0.40 2.74 2.66
N ARG A 72 0.33 1.44 2.97
CA ARG A 72 0.78 0.93 4.27
C ARG A 72 2.30 1.05 4.41
N HIS A 73 3.06 0.83 3.34
CA HIS A 73 4.50 1.12 3.35
C HIS A 73 4.80 2.59 3.59
N ALA A 74 4.03 3.50 2.96
CA ALA A 74 4.15 4.93 3.24
C ALA A 74 3.89 5.26 4.72
N TYR A 75 2.89 4.63 5.34
CA TYR A 75 2.64 4.79 6.77
C TYR A 75 3.76 4.22 7.65
N GLN A 76 4.24 3.01 7.37
CA GLN A 76 5.35 2.41 8.11
C GLN A 76 6.57 3.33 8.06
N ARG A 77 6.87 3.90 6.88
CA ARG A 77 7.95 4.87 6.71
C ARG A 77 7.71 6.16 7.49
N ALA A 78 6.49 6.68 7.49
CA ALA A 78 6.13 7.87 8.26
C ALA A 78 6.29 7.66 9.78
N CYS A 79 5.99 6.46 10.30
CA CYS A 79 6.25 6.11 11.69
C CYS A 79 7.74 6.12 12.04
N ILE A 80 8.61 5.80 11.08
CA ILE A 80 10.07 5.79 11.24
C ILE A 80 10.62 7.22 11.19
N ASP A 81 10.25 7.98 10.16
CA ASP A 81 10.81 9.32 9.92
C ASP A 81 10.21 10.38 10.88
N PHE A 82 8.94 10.22 11.27
CA PHE A 82 8.17 11.22 12.02
C PHE A 82 7.49 10.64 13.28
N PRO A 83 8.22 9.98 14.20
CA PRO A 83 7.64 9.24 15.33
C PRO A 83 6.87 10.10 16.35
N LYS A 84 7.06 11.43 16.31
CA LYS A 84 6.31 12.40 17.13
C LYS A 84 4.96 12.79 16.53
N LEU A 85 4.78 12.60 15.22
CA LEU A 85 3.57 12.96 14.49
C LEU A 85 2.71 11.73 14.25
N ILE A 86 3.33 10.61 13.88
CA ILE A 86 2.64 9.34 13.62
C ILE A 86 3.21 8.27 14.54
N TYR A 87 2.43 7.95 15.57
CA TYR A 87 2.82 6.97 16.58
C TYR A 87 2.40 5.56 16.21
N HIS A 88 3.32 4.62 16.40
CA HIS A 88 3.07 3.18 16.44
C HIS A 88 4.00 2.56 17.51
N ASP A 89 3.76 1.31 17.91
CA ASP A 89 4.63 0.59 18.86
C ASP A 89 6.11 0.69 18.43
N PRO A 90 6.99 1.32 19.24
CA PRO A 90 8.40 1.50 18.91
C PRO A 90 9.15 0.21 18.62
N LYS A 91 8.74 -0.93 19.23
CA LYS A 91 9.37 -2.23 18.96
C LYS A 91 9.10 -2.71 17.54
N ILE A 92 7.89 -2.47 17.05
CA ILE A 92 7.48 -2.81 15.69
C ILE A 92 8.15 -1.85 14.70
N VAL A 93 8.15 -0.54 14.99
CA VAL A 93 8.80 0.47 14.15
C VAL A 93 10.30 0.19 13.99
N ALA A 94 10.98 -0.28 15.05
CA ALA A 94 12.39 -0.67 14.98
C ALA A 94 12.64 -1.86 14.03
N ILE A 95 11.73 -2.83 13.98
CA ILE A 95 11.80 -3.95 13.02
C ILE A 95 11.62 -3.42 11.61
N TRP A 96 10.59 -2.59 11.38
CA TRP A 96 10.34 -1.99 10.06
C TRP A 96 11.52 -1.16 9.57
N ALA A 97 12.13 -0.34 10.43
CA ALA A 97 13.31 0.44 10.07
C ALA A 97 14.46 -0.45 9.58
N LYS A 98 14.74 -1.54 10.31
CA LYS A 98 15.78 -2.51 9.94
C LYS A 98 15.47 -3.20 8.61
N GLU A 99 14.21 -3.52 8.35
CA GLU A 99 13.77 -4.17 7.11
C GLU A 99 13.75 -3.21 5.92
N PHE A 100 13.45 -1.91 6.11
CA PHE A 100 13.65 -0.91 5.07
C PHE A 100 15.13 -0.77 4.69
N ASP A 101 16.03 -0.75 5.68
CA ASP A 101 17.48 -0.64 5.43
C ASP A 101 18.07 -1.89 4.75
N ASN A 102 17.43 -3.06 4.95
CA ASN A 102 17.90 -4.35 4.44
C ASN A 102 16.81 -5.08 3.65
N TYR A 103 16.08 -4.32 2.83
CA TYR A 103 14.88 -4.82 2.18
C TYR A 103 15.16 -6.03 1.29
N LYS A 104 14.56 -7.16 1.65
CA LYS A 104 14.55 -8.34 0.78
C LYS A 104 13.55 -8.09 -0.32
N ARG A 105 13.95 -8.32 -1.57
CA ARG A 105 13.13 -8.11 -2.76
C ARG A 105 12.20 -9.31 -3.02
N PRO A 106 11.15 -9.14 -3.85
CA PRO A 106 10.19 -10.21 -4.19
C PRO A 106 10.82 -11.53 -4.64
N GLU A 107 11.96 -11.48 -5.33
CA GLU A 107 12.70 -12.67 -5.80
C GLU A 107 13.33 -13.50 -4.66
N HIS A 108 13.42 -12.98 -3.44
CA HIS A 108 13.98 -13.69 -2.30
C HIS A 108 12.90 -14.51 -1.59
N ASN A 109 13.17 -15.78 -1.30
CA ASN A 109 12.25 -16.69 -0.59
C ASN A 109 11.73 -16.20 0.79
N ASP A 110 12.35 -15.15 1.33
CA ASP A 110 12.00 -14.59 2.64
C ASP A 110 11.27 -13.25 2.52
N TYR A 111 10.94 -12.82 1.30
CA TYR A 111 10.24 -11.56 1.04
C TYR A 111 8.99 -11.43 1.92
N LEU A 112 8.09 -12.41 1.84
CA LEU A 112 6.85 -12.46 2.62
C LEU A 112 7.07 -12.76 4.11
N ASN A 113 8.29 -13.10 4.53
CA ASN A 113 8.62 -13.33 5.93
C ASN A 113 8.97 -12.03 6.67
N GLN A 114 9.13 -10.91 5.96
CA GLN A 114 9.39 -9.59 6.54
C GLN A 114 8.13 -9.05 7.24
N GLU A 115 8.29 -8.44 8.41
CA GLU A 115 7.18 -7.88 9.17
C GLU A 115 6.54 -6.68 8.46
N ILE A 116 7.29 -5.89 7.69
CA ILE A 116 6.74 -4.84 6.82
C ILE A 116 5.75 -5.40 5.79
N GLU A 117 6.07 -6.52 5.16
CA GLU A 117 5.23 -7.15 4.13
C GLU A 117 4.00 -7.80 4.74
N LYS A 118 4.18 -8.53 5.86
CA LYS A 118 3.06 -9.14 6.59
C LYS A 118 2.05 -8.10 7.05
N ASP A 119 2.53 -6.98 7.62
CA ASP A 119 1.68 -5.89 8.07
C ASP A 119 0.97 -5.19 6.89
N ALA A 120 1.68 -4.94 5.78
CA ALA A 120 1.09 -4.36 4.57
C ALA A 120 0.00 -5.25 3.95
N ILE A 121 0.23 -6.56 3.87
CA ILE A 121 -0.75 -7.55 3.40
C ILE A 121 -1.95 -7.63 4.35
N ALA A 122 -1.71 -7.71 5.67
CA ALA A 122 -2.78 -7.80 6.67
C ALA A 122 -3.66 -6.55 6.65
N PHE A 123 -3.06 -5.37 6.57
CA PHE A 123 -3.77 -4.09 6.47
C PHE A 123 -4.63 -4.02 5.19
N SER A 124 -4.04 -4.37 4.05
CA SER A 124 -4.73 -4.36 2.76
C SER A 124 -5.96 -5.28 2.76
N ASN A 125 -5.79 -6.53 3.22
CA ASN A 125 -6.90 -7.49 3.35
C ASN A 125 -7.98 -6.99 4.31
N LYS A 126 -7.59 -6.37 5.43
CA LYS A 126 -8.53 -5.81 6.40
C LYS A 126 -9.40 -4.71 5.80
N LEU A 127 -8.81 -3.79 5.04
CA LEU A 127 -9.57 -2.71 4.39
C LEU A 127 -10.51 -3.24 3.30
N ILE A 128 -10.07 -4.20 2.49
CA ILE A 128 -10.94 -4.86 1.52
C ILE A 128 -12.16 -5.49 2.21
N ASN A 129 -11.94 -6.27 3.27
CA ASN A 129 -13.03 -6.89 4.02
C ASN A 129 -13.98 -5.85 4.62
N TYR A 130 -13.44 -4.74 5.12
CA TYR A 130 -14.25 -3.63 5.64
C TYR A 130 -15.17 -3.05 4.56
N ILE A 131 -14.64 -2.76 3.36
CA ILE A 131 -15.41 -2.22 2.23
C ILE A 131 -16.50 -3.21 1.77
N ILE A 132 -16.16 -4.50 1.65
CA ILE A 132 -17.12 -5.54 1.26
C ILE A 132 -18.26 -5.63 2.29
N ASN A 133 -17.93 -5.62 3.58
CA ASN A 133 -18.92 -5.71 4.65
C ASN A 133 -19.81 -4.46 4.72
N GLU A 134 -19.27 -3.25 4.52
CA GLU A 134 -20.08 -2.03 4.43
C GLU A 134 -21.03 -2.08 3.24
N THR A 135 -20.57 -2.59 2.09
CA THR A 135 -21.40 -2.71 0.87
C THR A 135 -22.53 -3.72 1.07
N ASN A 136 -22.25 -4.84 1.72
CA ASN A 136 -23.26 -5.88 2.01
C ASN A 136 -24.23 -5.49 3.12
N GLY A 137 -23.76 -4.75 4.14
CA GLY A 137 -24.59 -4.27 5.25
C GLY A 137 -25.51 -3.10 4.87
N GLY A 138 -25.15 -2.31 3.86
CA GLY A 138 -25.96 -1.19 3.36
C GLY A 138 -27.21 -1.60 2.57
N LEU A 139 -27.23 -2.81 2.02
CA LEU A 139 -28.38 -3.37 1.29
C LEU A 139 -29.47 -3.95 2.19
N GLY A 140 -29.21 -4.12 3.50
CA GLY A 140 -30.16 -4.70 4.46
C GLY A 140 -31.17 -3.73 5.06
N ASN A 141 -31.03 -2.42 4.86
CA ASN A 141 -31.90 -1.38 5.43
C ASN A 141 -32.74 -0.63 4.40
N ALA A 142 -32.88 -1.17 3.19
CA ALA A 142 -33.63 -0.55 2.09
C ALA A 142 -34.65 -1.52 1.45
N ILE A 143 -35.41 -2.25 2.29
CA ILE A 143 -36.65 -2.94 1.89
C ILE A 143 -37.67 -2.84 3.01
#